data_AF-A1DYU4-F1
#
_entry.id   AF-A1DYU4-F1
#
_cell.length_a   1.000
_cell.length_b   1.000
_cell.length_c   1.000
_cell.angle_alpha   90.00
_cell.angle_beta   90.00
_cell.angle_gamma   90.00
#
_symmetry.space_group_name_H-M   'P 1'
#
loop_
_entity.id
_entity.type
_entity.pdbx_description
1 polymer ?
#
loop_
_entity_poly.entity_id
_entity_poly.type
_entity_poly.pdbx_seq_one_letter_code
_entity_poly.pdbx_strand_id
1 'polypeptide(L)'
;KGVKLLLDAVVDYLPSPLDIPSIKGILPTGEEVERHADDTEPFSALAFKVMTDPFVGKLTFFRVYSGILTKGSYVLNSTKQQKERVGRILQMHANNRTEIEEVYSGDIATAVGLKNTTTGDTLCDEKGEIILESMVFPEPVIQLALEPKTKADQEKMSIALSKLAEEDPTFRTYTDDETGQTIIAGM
;
A
#
# COMPACT_ATOMS: atom_id res chain seq x y z
N LYS A 1 -9.42 10.38 32.12
CA LYS A 1 -10.62 11.23 31.84
C LYS A 1 -10.42 12.19 30.64
N GLY A 2 -9.22 12.39 30.09
CA GLY A 2 -9.01 13.28 28.94
C GLY A 2 -9.25 12.69 27.54
N VAL A 3 -9.32 11.36 27.39
CA VAL A 3 -9.43 10.71 26.06
C VAL A 3 -10.69 11.12 25.31
N LYS A 4 -11.84 11.25 25.99
CA LYS A 4 -13.09 11.67 25.33
C LYS A 4 -12.99 13.08 24.77
N LEU A 5 -12.49 14.03 25.56
CA LEU A 5 -12.27 15.41 25.13
C LEU A 5 -11.27 15.52 23.97
N LEU A 6 -10.27 14.64 23.95
CA LEU A 6 -9.33 14.56 22.83
C LEU A 6 -10.01 14.05 21.56
N LEU A 7 -10.91 13.06 21.65
CA LEU A 7 -11.68 12.58 20.50
C LEU A 7 -12.64 13.65 19.99
N ASP A 8 -13.26 14.43 20.87
CA ASP A 8 -14.08 15.58 20.48
C ASP A 8 -13.21 16.59 19.70
N ALA A 9 -12.02 16.91 20.21
CA ALA A 9 -11.07 17.79 19.53
C ALA A 9 -10.59 17.25 18.17
N VAL A 10 -10.50 15.94 17.98
CA VAL A 10 -10.19 15.34 16.68
C VAL A 10 -11.28 15.68 15.67
N VAL A 11 -12.54 15.56 16.04
CA VAL A 11 -13.66 15.90 15.15
C VAL A 11 -13.75 17.41 14.90
N ASP A 12 -13.50 18.22 15.92
CA ASP A 12 -13.63 19.68 15.83
C ASP A 12 -12.50 20.35 15.03
N TYR A 13 -11.29 19.78 15.03
CA TYR A 13 -10.10 20.47 14.52
C TYR A 13 -9.28 19.71 13.46
N LEU A 14 -9.43 18.39 13.32
CA LEU A 14 -8.74 17.66 12.25
C LEU A 14 -9.57 17.67 10.95
N PRO A 15 -8.90 17.69 9.79
CA PRO A 15 -9.59 17.86 8.51
C PRO A 15 -10.38 16.61 8.10
N SER A 16 -11.52 16.84 7.46
CA SER A 16 -12.20 15.88 6.61
C SER A 16 -11.42 15.68 5.28
N PRO A 17 -11.60 14.55 4.56
CA PRO A 17 -11.09 14.40 3.21
C PRO A 17 -11.46 15.54 2.24
N LEU A 18 -12.56 16.26 2.51
CA LEU A 18 -13.00 17.43 1.73
C LEU A 18 -12.30 18.75 2.11
N ASP A 19 -11.66 18.82 3.28
CA ASP A 19 -11.02 20.04 3.79
C ASP A 19 -9.56 20.17 3.32
N ILE A 20 -9.03 19.16 2.64
CA ILE A 20 -7.66 19.13 2.14
C ILE A 20 -7.63 19.34 0.62
N PRO A 21 -6.52 19.86 0.06
CA PRO A 21 -6.36 19.96 -1.38
C PRO A 21 -6.50 18.62 -2.09
N SER A 22 -6.98 18.67 -3.33
CA SER A 22 -7.07 17.51 -4.21
C SER A 22 -5.69 16.92 -4.46
N ILE A 23 -5.61 15.60 -4.62
CA ILE A 23 -4.32 14.95 -4.84
C ILE A 23 -3.85 15.22 -6.26
N LYS A 24 -2.55 15.49 -6.39
CA LYS A 24 -1.88 15.65 -7.67
C LYS A 24 -1.35 14.31 -8.16
N GLY A 25 -1.40 14.10 -9.46
CA GLY A 25 -0.74 12.98 -10.11
C GLY A 25 -0.28 13.35 -11.51
N ILE A 26 0.48 12.44 -12.11
CA ILE A 26 1.10 12.62 -13.42
C ILE A 26 0.43 11.65 -14.39
N LEU A 27 -0.06 12.16 -15.52
CA LEU A 27 -0.57 11.34 -16.62
C LEU A 27 0.58 10.65 -17.37
N PRO A 28 0.31 9.60 -18.16
CA PRO A 28 1.33 8.98 -19.02
C PRO A 28 1.98 9.95 -20.02
N THR A 29 1.29 11.05 -20.34
CA THR A 29 1.80 12.15 -21.18
C THR A 29 2.83 13.03 -20.48
N GLY A 30 2.98 12.92 -19.15
CA GLY A 30 3.82 13.77 -18.31
C GLY A 30 3.12 15.03 -17.79
N GLU A 31 1.84 15.22 -18.09
CA GLU A 31 1.05 16.35 -17.59
C GLU A 31 0.59 16.11 -16.14
N GLU A 32 0.70 17.14 -15.30
CA GLU A 32 0.19 17.11 -13.92
C GLU A 32 -1.31 17.41 -13.92
N VAL A 33 -2.08 16.55 -13.26
CA VAL A 33 -3.52 16.68 -13.09
C VAL A 33 -3.91 16.47 -11.64
N GLU A 34 -5.08 16.99 -11.27
CA GLU A 34 -5.65 16.83 -9.93
C GLU A 34 -6.81 15.82 -9.96
N ARG A 35 -6.93 15.04 -8.89
CA ARG A 35 -8.05 14.14 -8.60
C ARG A 35 -8.79 14.66 -7.38
N HIS A 36 -10.04 15.06 -7.58
CA HIS A 36 -10.86 15.58 -6.49
C HIS A 36 -11.47 14.41 -5.70
N ALA A 37 -11.70 14.67 -4.41
CA ALA A 37 -12.42 13.76 -3.53
C ALA A 37 -13.92 13.74 -3.90
N ASP A 38 -14.23 13.10 -5.03
CA ASP A 38 -15.56 12.94 -5.59
C ASP A 38 -15.72 11.50 -6.09
N ASP A 39 -16.85 10.88 -5.75
CA ASP A 39 -17.19 9.50 -6.11
C ASP A 39 -17.51 9.33 -7.60
N THR A 40 -17.80 10.43 -8.31
CA THR A 40 -18.09 10.44 -9.74
C THR A 40 -16.84 10.56 -10.62
N GLU A 41 -15.71 10.92 -10.02
CA GLU A 41 -14.43 10.94 -10.72
C GLU A 41 -13.91 9.52 -11.03
N PRO A 42 -13.02 9.36 -12.03
CA PRO A 42 -12.31 8.11 -12.26
C PRO A 42 -11.59 7.63 -11.00
N PHE A 43 -11.65 6.33 -10.74
CA PHE A 43 -11.04 5.71 -9.56
C PHE A 43 -9.53 5.98 -9.51
N SER A 44 -9.06 6.48 -8.37
CA SER A 44 -7.64 6.55 -8.04
C SER A 44 -7.40 6.32 -6.55
N ALA A 45 -6.40 5.51 -6.23
CA ALA A 45 -6.02 5.16 -4.88
C ALA A 45 -4.51 4.94 -4.75
N LEU A 46 -3.98 5.14 -3.55
CA LEU A 46 -2.59 4.87 -3.23
C LEU A 46 -2.49 3.70 -2.25
N ALA A 47 -1.75 2.66 -2.63
CA ALA A 47 -1.39 1.58 -1.72
C ALA A 47 -0.28 2.04 -0.79
N PHE A 48 -0.48 1.99 0.53
CA PHE A 48 0.49 2.53 1.50
C PHE A 48 1.01 1.48 2.50
N LYS A 49 0.43 0.29 2.51
CA LYS A 49 0.93 -0.81 3.35
C LYS A 49 0.57 -2.15 2.74
N VAL A 50 1.55 -3.03 2.66
CA VAL A 50 1.34 -4.46 2.38
C VAL A 50 1.51 -5.23 3.68
N MET A 51 0.67 -6.24 3.89
CA MET A 51 0.78 -7.14 5.02
C MET A 51 0.42 -8.56 4.60
N THR A 52 1.20 -9.53 5.06
CA THR A 52 0.90 -10.95 4.86
C THR A 52 0.05 -11.45 6.02
N ASP A 53 -1.22 -11.75 5.76
CA ASP A 53 -2.11 -12.38 6.74
C ASP A 53 -2.09 -13.92 6.58
N PRO A 54 -1.96 -14.68 7.68
CA PRO A 54 -1.90 -16.16 7.62
C PRO A 54 -3.15 -16.84 7.03
N PHE A 55 -4.31 -16.19 7.09
CA PHE A 55 -5.59 -16.78 6.68
C PHE A 55 -6.09 -16.24 5.34
N VAL A 56 -5.86 -14.95 5.10
CA VAL A 56 -6.43 -14.21 3.96
C VAL A 56 -5.39 -14.00 2.84
N GLY A 57 -4.09 -14.20 3.15
CA GLY A 57 -2.99 -13.98 2.22
C GLY A 57 -2.52 -12.53 2.21
N LYS A 58 -2.07 -12.05 1.05
CA LYS A 58 -1.56 -10.68 0.88
C LYS A 58 -2.69 -9.66 0.99
N LEU A 59 -2.59 -8.79 2.00
CA LEU A 59 -3.45 -7.66 2.26
C LEU A 59 -2.76 -6.38 1.79
N THR A 60 -3.44 -5.60 0.97
CA THR A 60 -2.95 -4.29 0.52
C THR A 60 -3.85 -3.22 1.07
N PHE A 61 -3.34 -2.37 1.95
CA PHE A 61 -4.04 -1.21 2.46
C PHE A 61 -3.88 -0.07 1.47
N PHE A 62 -4.99 0.58 1.17
CA PHE A 62 -5.02 1.69 0.24
C PHE A 62 -5.94 2.79 0.74
N ARG A 63 -5.66 4.02 0.32
CA ARG A 63 -6.52 5.18 0.48
C ARG A 63 -7.08 5.55 -0.88
N VAL A 64 -8.40 5.67 -0.98
CA VAL A 64 -9.08 6.16 -2.20
C VAL A 64 -9.06 7.67 -2.19
N TYR A 65 -8.61 8.28 -3.28
CA TYR A 65 -8.58 9.72 -3.46
C TYR A 65 -9.71 10.22 -4.35
N SER A 66 -10.10 9.44 -5.35
CA SER A 66 -11.22 9.76 -6.25
C SER A 66 -11.93 8.49 -6.71
N GLY A 67 -13.20 8.62 -7.08
CA GLY A 67 -14.04 7.53 -7.57
C GLY A 67 -14.36 6.46 -6.53
N ILE A 68 -14.88 5.33 -7.01
CA ILE A 68 -15.33 4.21 -6.18
C ILE A 68 -14.59 2.95 -6.60
N LEU A 69 -14.15 2.16 -5.61
CA LEU A 69 -13.66 0.79 -5.84
C LEU A 69 -14.72 -0.23 -5.45
N THR A 70 -15.16 -1.05 -6.40
CA THR A 70 -16.09 -2.16 -6.14
C THR A 70 -15.35 -3.49 -6.03
N LYS A 71 -15.80 -4.37 -5.13
CA LYS A 71 -15.34 -5.74 -5.01
C LYS A 71 -15.52 -6.52 -6.33
N GLY A 72 -14.54 -7.35 -6.66
CA GLY A 72 -14.55 -8.18 -7.86
C GLY A 72 -14.11 -7.47 -9.14
N SER A 73 -13.89 -6.15 -9.08
CA SER A 73 -13.46 -5.33 -10.21
C SER A 73 -11.98 -5.54 -10.57
N TYR A 74 -11.58 -4.97 -11.71
CA TYR A 74 -10.20 -4.88 -12.15
C TYR A 74 -9.73 -3.44 -12.04
N VAL A 75 -8.49 -3.27 -11.60
CA VAL A 75 -7.81 -1.98 -11.50
C VAL A 75 -6.46 -2.06 -12.21
N LEU A 76 -5.96 -0.92 -12.64
CA LEU A 76 -4.61 -0.79 -13.16
C LEU A 76 -3.67 -0.33 -12.03
N ASN A 77 -2.64 -1.12 -11.74
CA ASN A 77 -1.46 -0.63 -11.05
C ASN A 77 -0.64 0.19 -12.06
N SER A 78 -0.84 1.50 -12.09
CA SER A 78 -0.22 2.42 -13.07
C SER A 78 1.27 2.62 -12.82
N THR A 79 1.73 2.46 -11.58
CA THR A 79 3.17 2.50 -11.24
C THR A 79 3.93 1.37 -11.93
N LYS A 80 3.31 0.18 -12.05
CA LYS A 80 3.94 -1.02 -12.64
C LYS A 80 3.38 -1.43 -14.00
N GLN A 81 2.38 -0.71 -14.50
CA GLN A 81 1.67 -1.02 -15.75
C GLN A 81 1.08 -2.45 -15.76
N GLN A 82 0.45 -2.85 -14.66
CA GLN A 82 -0.12 -4.18 -14.50
C GLN A 82 -1.58 -4.15 -14.08
N LYS A 83 -2.41 -4.95 -14.76
CA LYS A 83 -3.80 -5.15 -14.39
C LYS A 83 -3.90 -6.09 -13.20
N GLU A 84 -4.63 -5.69 -12.18
CA GLU A 84 -4.85 -6.48 -10.98
C GLU A 84 -6.34 -6.65 -10.70
N ARG A 85 -6.71 -7.77 -10.08
CA ARG A 85 -8.10 -8.08 -9.74
C ARG A 85 -8.31 -7.88 -8.25
N VAL A 86 -9.27 -7.04 -7.89
CA VAL A 86 -9.68 -6.85 -6.50
C VAL A 86 -10.64 -7.97 -6.13
N GLY A 87 -10.16 -9.01 -5.45
CA GLY A 87 -10.96 -10.19 -5.12
C GLY A 87 -12.00 -9.90 -4.03
N ARG A 88 -11.54 -9.38 -2.89
CA ARG A 88 -12.37 -8.95 -1.76
C ARG A 88 -11.86 -7.63 -1.22
N ILE A 89 -12.76 -6.89 -0.57
CA ILE A 89 -12.42 -5.67 0.13
C ILE A 89 -12.82 -5.84 1.59
N LEU A 90 -11.92 -5.51 2.49
CA LEU A 90 -12.09 -5.62 3.92
C LEU A 90 -11.92 -4.26 4.57
N GLN A 91 -12.82 -3.91 5.48
CA GLN A 91 -12.64 -2.83 6.43
C GLN A 91 -12.16 -3.42 7.75
N MET A 92 -11.01 -2.92 8.22
CA MET A 92 -10.38 -3.38 9.44
C MET A 92 -10.90 -2.55 10.62
N HIS A 93 -11.65 -3.18 11.51
CA HIS A 93 -12.08 -2.54 12.76
C HIS A 93 -11.21 -3.00 13.93
N ALA A 94 -11.39 -2.38 15.09
CA ALA A 94 -10.58 -2.61 16.28
C ALA A 94 -10.52 -4.09 16.73
N ASN A 95 -11.59 -4.86 16.53
CA ASN A 95 -11.70 -6.25 16.99
C ASN A 95 -12.18 -7.24 15.93
N ASN A 96 -12.57 -6.78 14.75
CA ASN A 96 -13.10 -7.63 13.69
C ASN A 96 -12.77 -7.09 12.30
N ARG A 97 -13.07 -7.90 11.29
CA ARG A 97 -12.87 -7.58 9.88
C ARG A 97 -14.23 -7.68 9.21
N THR A 98 -14.63 -6.64 8.51
CA THR A 98 -15.91 -6.59 7.80
C THR A 98 -15.63 -6.62 6.31
N GLU A 99 -16.25 -7.56 5.58
CA GLU A 99 -16.20 -7.54 4.12
C GLU A 99 -17.20 -6.51 3.60
N ILE A 100 -16.75 -5.64 2.70
CA ILE A 100 -17.55 -4.57 2.10
C ILE A 100 -17.57 -4.73 0.58
N GLU A 101 -18.66 -4.24 -0.04
CA GLU A 101 -18.85 -4.36 -1.50
C GLU A 101 -18.19 -3.20 -2.26
N GLU A 102 -18.05 -2.04 -1.64
CA GLU A 102 -17.49 -0.84 -2.28
C GLU A 102 -16.77 0.08 -1.29
N VAL A 103 -15.86 0.92 -1.80
CA VAL A 103 -15.08 1.91 -1.06
C VAL A 103 -15.15 3.24 -1.80
N TYR A 104 -15.51 4.29 -1.08
CA TYR A 104 -15.75 5.63 -1.63
C TYR A 104 -14.51 6.51 -1.55
N SER A 105 -14.56 7.66 -2.22
CA SER A 105 -13.48 8.64 -2.18
C SER A 105 -13.26 9.16 -0.74
N GLY A 106 -12.00 9.23 -0.31
CA GLY A 106 -11.62 9.61 1.05
C GLY A 106 -11.48 8.44 2.02
N ASP A 107 -12.04 7.28 1.73
CA ASP A 107 -11.99 6.11 2.62
C ASP A 107 -10.65 5.35 2.55
N ILE A 108 -10.37 4.61 3.62
CA ILE A 108 -9.25 3.68 3.74
C ILE A 108 -9.80 2.27 3.91
N ALA A 109 -9.32 1.34 3.08
CA ALA A 109 -9.72 -0.05 3.13
C ALA A 109 -8.55 -0.99 2.79
N THR A 110 -8.82 -2.29 2.79
CA THR A 110 -7.84 -3.32 2.50
C THR A 110 -8.33 -4.21 1.37
N ALA A 111 -7.51 -4.39 0.33
CA ALA A 111 -7.80 -5.27 -0.80
C ALA A 111 -7.13 -6.62 -0.59
N VAL A 112 -7.84 -7.66 -0.99
CA VAL A 112 -7.35 -9.05 -1.07
C VAL A 112 -7.33 -9.46 -2.54
N GLY A 113 -6.22 -10.04 -2.98
CA GLY A 113 -6.08 -10.61 -4.33
C GLY A 113 -5.14 -9.84 -5.26
N LEU A 114 -4.63 -8.69 -4.80
CA LEU A 114 -3.54 -7.98 -5.47
C LEU A 114 -2.24 -8.77 -5.29
N LYS A 115 -1.56 -9.07 -6.38
CA LYS A 115 -0.34 -9.88 -6.44
C LYS A 115 0.89 -8.98 -6.44
N ASN A 116 0.89 -7.98 -7.30
CA ASN A 116 2.08 -7.22 -7.65
C ASN A 116 2.11 -5.82 -7.02
N THR A 117 1.00 -5.40 -6.40
CA THR A 117 0.93 -4.12 -5.69
C THR A 117 1.83 -4.13 -4.46
N THR A 118 2.63 -3.08 -4.32
CA THR A 118 3.49 -2.80 -3.16
C THR A 118 3.19 -1.43 -2.55
N THR A 119 3.78 -1.13 -1.40
CA THR A 119 3.71 0.18 -0.77
C THR A 119 4.24 1.27 -1.71
N GLY A 120 3.47 2.34 -1.91
CA GLY A 120 3.76 3.44 -2.81
C GLY A 120 3.17 3.30 -4.23
N ASP A 121 2.54 2.17 -4.57
CA ASP A 121 1.94 1.96 -5.89
C ASP A 121 0.58 2.69 -6.01
N THR A 122 0.29 3.19 -7.21
CA THR A 122 -1.01 3.78 -7.56
C THR A 122 -1.93 2.73 -8.19
N LEU A 123 -3.16 2.64 -7.69
CA LEU A 123 -4.26 1.84 -8.26
C LEU A 123 -5.27 2.80 -8.90
N CYS A 124 -5.63 2.59 -10.16
CA CYS A 124 -6.57 3.48 -10.87
C CYS A 124 -7.46 2.73 -11.86
N ASP A 125 -8.46 3.42 -12.40
CA ASP A 125 -9.26 2.94 -13.52
C ASP A 125 -8.39 2.85 -14.79
N GLU A 126 -8.57 1.80 -15.59
CA GLU A 126 -7.81 1.58 -16.84
C GLU A 126 -7.97 2.72 -17.85
N LYS A 127 -9.12 3.41 -17.86
CA LYS A 127 -9.40 4.54 -18.75
C LYS A 127 -9.00 5.88 -18.12
N GLY A 128 -8.71 5.89 -16.83
CA GLY A 128 -8.36 7.06 -16.03
C GLY A 128 -6.94 7.01 -15.49
N GLU A 129 -6.00 6.48 -16.28
CA GLU A 129 -4.63 6.23 -15.86
C GLU A 129 -3.97 7.50 -15.30
N ILE A 130 -3.40 7.35 -14.10
CA ILE A 130 -2.70 8.40 -13.37
C ILE A 130 -1.67 7.74 -12.46
N ILE A 131 -0.51 8.37 -12.28
CA ILE A 131 0.47 8.00 -11.26
C ILE A 131 0.41 9.07 -10.16
N LEU A 132 -0.05 8.70 -8.98
CA LEU A 132 -0.05 9.59 -7.82
C LEU A 132 1.38 9.73 -7.28
N GLU A 133 1.62 10.81 -6.52
CA GLU A 133 2.93 11.07 -5.94
C GLU A 133 3.42 9.86 -5.12
N SER A 134 4.54 9.28 -5.55
CA SER A 134 5.11 8.09 -4.93
C SER A 134 5.93 8.47 -3.69
N MET A 135 5.84 7.65 -2.65
CA MET A 135 6.60 7.85 -1.43
C MET A 135 8.10 7.65 -1.70
N VAL A 136 8.91 8.65 -1.36
CA VAL A 136 10.37 8.52 -1.36
C VAL A 136 10.79 7.76 -0.11
N PHE A 137 11.33 6.55 -0.28
CA PHE A 137 11.85 5.76 0.82
C PHE A 137 13.29 6.17 1.13
N PRO A 138 13.63 6.43 2.40
CA PRO A 138 15.00 6.73 2.80
C PRO A 138 15.92 5.52 2.58
N GLU A 139 17.19 5.82 2.32
CA GLU A 139 18.22 4.79 2.20
C GLU A 139 18.54 4.16 3.58
N PRO A 140 18.75 2.83 3.66
CA PRO A 140 19.15 2.17 4.90
C PRO A 140 20.47 2.71 5.47
N VAL A 141 20.55 2.86 6.80
CA VAL A 141 21.75 3.38 7.50
C VAL A 141 22.51 2.31 8.28
N ILE A 142 21.88 1.17 8.57
CA ILE A 142 22.50 0.05 9.28
C ILE A 142 22.45 -1.20 8.41
N GLN A 143 23.55 -1.95 8.41
CA GLN A 143 23.68 -3.22 7.69
C GLN A 143 24.20 -4.31 8.63
N LEU A 144 23.66 -5.51 8.50
CA LEU A 144 24.07 -6.69 9.25
C LEU A 144 24.15 -7.91 8.33
N ALA A 145 25.20 -8.70 8.48
CA ALA A 145 25.28 -10.01 7.84
C ALA A 145 24.44 -11.03 8.62
N LEU A 146 23.72 -11.88 7.89
CA LEU A 146 22.84 -12.91 8.45
C LEU A 146 23.18 -14.26 7.82
N GLU A 147 23.36 -15.28 8.68
CA GLU A 147 23.68 -16.64 8.26
C GLU A 147 22.64 -17.63 8.80
N PRO A 148 22.17 -18.58 7.97
CA PRO A 148 21.25 -19.60 8.42
C PRO A 148 21.97 -20.62 9.31
N LYS A 149 21.34 -21.03 10.41
CA LYS A 149 21.93 -22.02 11.32
C LYS A 149 22.12 -23.39 10.67
N THR A 150 21.24 -23.75 9.74
CA THR A 150 21.29 -25.02 9.00
C THR A 150 21.05 -24.78 7.51
N LYS A 151 21.49 -25.72 6.66
CA LYS A 151 21.21 -25.64 5.21
C LYS A 151 19.71 -25.61 4.90
N ALA A 152 18.89 -26.29 5.69
CA ALA A 152 17.44 -26.28 5.52
C ALA A 152 16.81 -24.93 5.90
N ASP A 153 17.46 -24.15 6.76
CA ASP A 153 17.00 -22.81 7.14
C ASP A 153 17.32 -21.77 6.07
N GLN A 154 18.27 -22.03 5.15
CA GLN A 154 18.64 -21.11 4.08
C GLN A 154 17.46 -20.77 3.16
N GLU A 155 16.70 -21.78 2.74
CA GLU A 155 15.53 -21.59 1.89
C GLU A 155 14.40 -20.84 2.64
N LYS A 156 14.15 -21.22 3.90
CA LYS A 156 13.14 -20.56 4.74
C LYS A 156 13.49 -19.09 5.00
N MET A 157 14.76 -18.82 5.25
CA MET A 157 15.30 -17.48 5.46
C MET A 157 15.11 -16.62 4.22
N SER A 158 15.47 -17.12 3.04
CA SER A 158 15.28 -16.41 1.78
C SER A 158 13.81 -16.03 1.54
N ILE A 159 12.88 -16.97 1.75
CA ILE A 159 11.44 -16.72 1.63
C ILE A 159 10.96 -15.67 2.65
N ALA A 160 11.43 -15.75 3.90
CA ALA A 160 11.05 -14.80 4.94
C ALA A 160 11.57 -13.38 4.66
N LEU A 161 12.83 -13.25 4.24
CA LEU A 161 13.45 -11.97 3.89
C LEU A 161 12.75 -11.32 2.69
N SER A 162 12.38 -12.11 1.67
CA SER A 162 11.60 -11.61 0.54
C SER A 162 10.25 -11.05 0.97
N LYS A 163 9.55 -11.73 1.89
CA LYS A 163 8.26 -11.23 2.42
C LYS A 163 8.44 -9.96 3.25
N LEU A 164 9.49 -9.87 4.06
CA LEU A 164 9.80 -8.66 4.83
C LEU A 164 10.09 -7.47 3.91
N ALA A 165 10.88 -7.67 2.85
CA ALA A 165 11.17 -6.63 1.87
C ALA A 165 9.93 -6.18 1.08
N GLU A 166 8.95 -7.06 0.87
CA GLU A 166 7.66 -6.67 0.27
C GLU A 166 6.79 -5.82 1.20
N GLU A 167 6.87 -6.04 2.52
CA GLU A 167 6.07 -5.30 3.51
C GLU A 167 6.72 -3.95 3.87
N ASP A 168 8.04 -3.91 3.95
CA ASP A 168 8.82 -2.73 4.31
C ASP A 168 9.81 -2.34 3.20
N PRO A 169 9.51 -1.31 2.39
CA PRO A 169 10.40 -0.85 1.33
C PRO A 169 11.70 -0.20 1.86
N THR A 170 11.78 0.12 3.15
CA THR A 170 13.03 0.59 3.79
C THR A 170 13.93 -0.57 4.21
N PHE A 171 13.41 -1.80 4.20
CA PHE A 171 14.19 -3.01 4.42
C PHE A 171 14.76 -3.52 3.09
N ARG A 172 16.07 -3.68 3.02
CA ARG A 172 16.76 -4.26 1.86
C ARG A 172 17.48 -5.53 2.24
N THR A 173 17.49 -6.49 1.32
CA THR A 173 18.23 -7.74 1.47
C THR A 173 18.94 -8.06 0.16
N TYR A 174 20.21 -8.43 0.25
CA TYR A 174 21.02 -8.80 -0.92
C TYR A 174 22.14 -9.75 -0.52
N THR A 175 22.76 -10.41 -1.49
CA THR A 175 23.98 -11.21 -1.26
C THR A 175 25.18 -10.34 -1.59
N ASP A 176 26.14 -10.27 -0.67
CA ASP A 176 27.41 -9.59 -0.91
C ASP A 176 28.29 -10.43 -1.85
N ASP A 177 28.74 -9.83 -2.96
CA ASP A 177 29.44 -10.55 -4.02
C ASP A 177 30.87 -10.96 -3.64
N GLU A 178 31.49 -10.30 -2.66
CA GLU A 178 32.87 -10.61 -2.23
C GLU A 178 32.90 -11.72 -1.18
N THR A 179 31.98 -11.67 -0.21
CA THR A 179 31.93 -12.59 0.93
C THR A 179 30.94 -13.74 0.72
N GLY A 180 29.98 -13.59 -0.19
CA GLY A 180 28.88 -14.53 -0.41
C GLY A 180 27.84 -14.54 0.71
N GLN A 181 27.93 -13.61 1.67
CA GLN A 181 27.02 -13.52 2.82
C GLN A 181 25.72 -12.81 2.45
N THR A 182 24.61 -13.19 3.10
CA THR A 182 23.35 -12.46 2.99
C THR A 182 23.38 -11.24 3.91
N ILE A 183 23.23 -10.05 3.34
CA ILE A 183 23.17 -8.79 4.07
C ILE A 183 21.71 -8.34 4.19
N ILE A 184 21.32 -7.95 5.39
CA ILE A 184 20.09 -7.21 5.64
C ILE A 184 20.43 -5.76 5.98
N ALA A 185 19.64 -4.83 5.47
CA ALA A 185 19.82 -3.39 5.70
C ALA A 185 18.48 -2.74 6.05
N GLY A 186 18.51 -1.82 7.01
CA GLY A 186 17.35 -1.05 7.43
C GLY A 186 17.72 0.31 8.02
N MET A 187 16.70 1.02 8.51
CA MET A 187 16.88 2.26 9.29
C MET A 187 17.28 1.99 10.74
#